data_AF-A0A914XRH1-F1
#
_entry.id   AF-A0A914XRH1-F1
#
_cell.length_a   1.000
_cell.length_b   1.000
_cell.length_c   1.000
_cell.angle_alpha   90.00
_cell.angle_beta   90.00
_cell.angle_gamma   90.00
#
_symmetry.space_group_name_H-M   'P 1'
#
loop_
_entity.id
_entity.type
_entity.pdbx_description
1 polymer ?
#
loop_
_entity_poly.entity_id
_entity_poly.type
_entity_poly.pdbx_seq_one_letter_code
_entity_poly.pdbx_strand_id
1 'polypeptide(L)'
;MPIDGDRRRGGLSSSAASGSMAAAPRRQAGDFPACACDALHQVGKALRQQNTKSRSNLMSQNLLDLQATLDQDLFCLGPDRRTTRLSPIQQLKLLELLCSFFQEKCEEGRQRYAFFELIFCGREGETVLHEARIGLLVKLCSLAVQYPCHSLLVDVSLWLNKIGLVKPYASQVVATVVEHFCKQPLTSGNSQEEALYSWLYPVATTAPEFAAFVVVLPLRDSRDPPIALIAVVAEWLCSASKPIASTLLRGELNKVFLAESFPNIIRIACSSSPNENSSPLVDDIICKFHTGLLHFILAWADVGANVKLLNDTTIITVMESIASSGADSQMETTKIGLDRLAQLLQIAVACKCFNGSLDSIKHSYQSLGISHDLFSFIFTTPTA
;
A
#
# COMPACT_ATOMS: atom_id res chain seq x y z
N MET A 1 -19.81 43.50 -83.14
CA MET A 1 -20.35 44.76 -82.58
C MET A 1 -21.08 44.42 -81.28
N PRO A 2 -21.09 45.32 -80.28
CA PRO A 2 -19.96 45.94 -79.57
C PRO A 2 -20.00 45.43 -78.09
N ILE A 3 -19.54 46.02 -76.98
CA ILE A 3 -18.81 47.26 -76.57
C ILE A 3 -17.78 46.73 -75.53
N ASP A 4 -16.46 46.92 -75.65
CA ASP A 4 -15.63 48.06 -75.17
C ASP A 4 -15.85 48.48 -73.69
N GLY A 5 -14.81 48.97 -72.99
CA GLY A 5 -14.93 49.54 -71.63
C GLY A 5 -13.81 49.26 -70.60
N ASP A 6 -12.62 49.85 -70.76
CA ASP A 6 -11.61 49.95 -69.67
C ASP A 6 -12.11 50.78 -68.48
N ARG A 7 -11.82 50.37 -67.22
CA ARG A 7 -11.85 51.24 -66.05
C ARG A 7 -10.92 50.79 -64.91
N ARG A 8 -10.35 51.78 -64.22
CA ARG A 8 -9.09 51.67 -63.45
C ARG A 8 -9.25 51.80 -61.92
N ARG A 9 -8.22 51.30 -61.22
CA ARG A 9 -7.63 51.75 -59.93
C ARG A 9 -8.38 51.44 -58.61
N GLY A 10 -7.55 51.27 -57.56
CA GLY A 10 -7.95 51.04 -56.16
C GLY A 10 -7.98 49.54 -55.81
N GLY A 11 -7.06 48.96 -55.03
CA GLY A 11 -5.87 49.54 -54.40
C GLY A 11 -6.04 49.86 -52.92
N LEU A 12 -5.93 48.83 -52.07
CA LEU A 12 -5.55 48.94 -50.64
C LEU A 12 -5.09 47.57 -50.14
N SER A 13 -3.97 47.54 -49.42
CA SER A 13 -3.45 46.36 -48.75
C SER A 13 -3.88 46.34 -47.28
N SER A 14 -4.13 45.16 -46.72
CA SER A 14 -3.99 44.94 -45.28
C SER A 14 -3.42 43.54 -45.04
N SER A 15 -2.51 43.43 -44.08
CA SER A 15 -1.87 42.17 -43.70
C SER A 15 -2.54 41.59 -42.48
N ALA A 16 -2.90 40.31 -42.54
CA ALA A 16 -3.29 39.52 -41.38
C ALA A 16 -2.20 38.49 -41.10
N ALA A 17 -1.18 38.89 -40.34
CA ALA A 17 -0.08 38.01 -39.96
C ALA A 17 -0.56 36.95 -38.95
N SER A 18 -0.73 35.70 -39.39
CA SER A 18 -0.98 34.57 -38.52
C SER A 18 0.29 34.23 -37.73
N GLY A 19 0.32 34.63 -36.45
CA GLY A 19 1.41 34.33 -35.53
C GLY A 19 1.51 32.83 -35.23
N SER A 20 2.23 32.10 -36.07
CA SER A 20 2.52 30.67 -35.88
C SER A 20 3.45 30.51 -34.67
N MET A 21 2.88 30.26 -33.49
CA MET A 21 3.65 29.75 -32.36
C MET A 21 4.16 28.35 -32.71
N ALA A 22 5.46 28.24 -32.96
CA ALA A 22 6.10 26.99 -33.31
C ALA A 22 5.95 25.98 -32.17
N ALA A 23 5.06 25.00 -32.36
CA ALA A 23 4.96 23.86 -31.47
C ALA A 23 6.31 23.13 -31.46
N ALA A 24 6.85 22.87 -30.26
CA ALA A 24 8.12 22.17 -30.12
C ALA A 24 8.07 20.81 -30.85
N PRO A 25 9.16 20.38 -31.51
CA PRO A 25 9.17 19.13 -32.27
C PRO A 25 8.85 17.97 -31.33
N ARG A 26 7.76 17.23 -31.64
CA ARG A 26 7.33 16.06 -30.88
C ARG A 26 8.39 14.97 -30.96
N ARG A 27 9.20 14.84 -29.90
CA ARG A 27 10.14 13.73 -29.72
C ARG A 27 9.42 12.39 -29.87
N GLN A 28 10.02 11.50 -30.65
CA GLN A 28 9.44 10.19 -30.93
C GLN A 28 9.85 9.21 -29.83
N ALA A 29 9.11 8.11 -29.66
CA ALA A 29 9.46 7.08 -28.67
C ALA A 29 10.78 6.34 -28.98
N GLY A 30 11.44 6.65 -30.10
CA GLY A 30 12.80 6.23 -30.43
C GLY A 30 13.90 6.99 -29.68
N ASP A 31 13.61 8.17 -29.11
CA ASP A 31 14.58 8.95 -28.32
C ASP A 31 14.73 8.43 -26.87
N PHE A 32 14.03 7.35 -26.52
CA PHE A 32 14.04 6.73 -25.20
C PHE A 32 15.27 5.81 -25.04
N PRO A 33 16.02 5.85 -23.92
CA PRO A 33 15.68 6.50 -22.64
C PRO A 33 16.17 7.96 -22.47
N ALA A 34 16.86 8.55 -23.46
CA ALA A 34 17.47 9.87 -23.30
C ALA A 34 16.44 10.98 -23.00
N CYS A 35 15.26 10.93 -23.62
CA CYS A 35 14.15 11.85 -23.32
C CYS A 35 13.66 11.76 -21.85
N ALA A 36 13.61 10.55 -21.27
CA ALA A 36 13.24 10.35 -19.87
C ALA A 36 14.31 10.90 -18.91
N CYS A 37 15.59 10.70 -19.24
CA CYS A 37 16.70 11.30 -18.51
C CYS A 37 16.64 12.84 -18.55
N ASP A 38 16.42 13.44 -19.73
CA ASP A 38 16.26 14.89 -19.90
C ASP A 38 15.12 15.44 -19.02
N ALA A 39 13.97 14.75 -18.98
CA ALA A 39 12.82 15.16 -18.19
C ALA A 39 13.12 15.17 -16.68
N LEU A 40 13.75 14.11 -16.15
CA LEU A 40 14.14 14.06 -14.72
C LEU A 40 15.19 15.12 -14.36
N HIS A 41 16.12 15.43 -15.27
CA HIS A 41 17.05 16.55 -15.09
C HIS A 41 16.33 17.91 -15.03
N GLN A 42 15.22 18.09 -15.74
CA GLN A 42 14.39 19.29 -15.66
C GLN A 42 13.61 19.36 -14.33
N VAL A 43 13.06 18.25 -13.83
CA VAL A 43 12.46 18.17 -12.48
C VAL A 43 13.46 18.62 -11.41
N GLY A 44 14.69 18.11 -11.44
CA GLY A 44 15.75 18.52 -10.52
C GLY A 44 16.18 20.00 -10.65
N LYS A 45 16.14 20.57 -11.86
CA LYS A 45 16.35 22.02 -12.06
C LYS A 45 15.22 22.84 -11.46
N ALA A 46 13.96 22.44 -11.66
CA ALA A 46 12.78 23.16 -11.17
C ALA A 46 12.71 23.20 -9.64
N LEU A 47 12.91 22.08 -8.95
CA LEU A 47 12.89 22.02 -7.48
C LEU A 47 14.02 22.87 -6.86
N ARG A 48 15.23 22.81 -7.42
CA ARG A 48 16.33 23.69 -6.98
C ARG A 48 16.02 25.17 -7.18
N GLN A 49 15.29 25.55 -8.22
CA GLN A 49 14.86 26.93 -8.43
C GLN A 49 13.74 27.37 -7.48
N GLN A 50 12.79 26.49 -7.14
CA GLN A 50 11.72 26.79 -6.18
C GLN A 50 12.25 27.22 -4.81
N ASN A 51 13.34 26.59 -4.32
CA ASN A 51 13.98 26.97 -3.05
C ASN A 51 14.66 28.36 -3.06
N THR A 52 14.68 29.08 -4.19
CA THR A 52 15.45 30.34 -4.34
C THR A 52 14.63 31.58 -4.71
N LYS A 53 13.33 31.46 -5.03
CA LYS A 53 12.54 32.57 -5.58
C LYS A 53 11.13 32.65 -5.00
N SER A 54 10.70 33.88 -4.68
CA SER A 54 9.35 34.16 -4.20
C SER A 54 8.27 33.83 -5.25
N ARG A 55 7.09 33.47 -4.78
CA ARG A 55 5.97 32.95 -5.60
C ARG A 55 5.46 34.03 -6.57
N SER A 56 5.36 33.70 -7.86
CA SER A 56 4.78 34.54 -8.90
C SER A 56 4.12 33.70 -9.99
N ASN A 57 3.19 34.29 -10.75
CA ASN A 57 2.35 33.56 -11.72
C ASN A 57 3.16 32.89 -12.85
N LEU A 58 4.35 33.40 -13.18
CA LEU A 58 5.28 32.76 -14.11
C LEU A 58 5.73 31.37 -13.64
N MET A 59 5.81 31.14 -12.32
CA MET A 59 6.17 29.83 -11.76
C MET A 59 5.09 28.78 -12.05
N SER A 60 3.81 29.17 -12.14
CA SER A 60 2.71 28.28 -12.52
C SER A 60 2.78 27.84 -13.98
N GLN A 61 3.15 28.74 -14.91
CA GLN A 61 3.31 28.36 -16.32
C GLN A 61 4.49 27.41 -16.51
N ASN A 62 5.66 27.73 -15.95
CA ASN A 62 6.83 26.83 -15.99
C ASN A 62 6.53 25.44 -15.39
N LEU A 63 5.64 25.37 -14.38
CA LEU A 63 5.18 24.11 -13.81
C LEU A 63 4.27 23.34 -14.80
N LEU A 64 3.30 23.99 -15.43
CA LEU A 64 2.44 23.38 -16.46
C LEU A 64 3.23 22.86 -17.66
N ASP A 65 4.23 23.62 -18.11
CA ASP A 65 5.11 23.26 -19.22
C ASP A 65 5.96 22.03 -18.84
N LEU A 66 6.54 22.00 -17.65
CA LEU A 66 7.25 20.83 -17.11
C LEU A 66 6.33 19.60 -16.97
N GLN A 67 5.08 19.79 -16.56
CA GLN A 67 4.11 18.69 -16.52
C GLN A 67 3.82 18.13 -17.93
N ALA A 68 3.78 18.98 -18.96
CA ALA A 68 3.64 18.53 -20.34
C ALA A 68 4.90 17.79 -20.84
N THR A 69 6.11 18.24 -20.47
CA THR A 69 7.36 17.51 -20.74
C THR A 69 7.36 16.15 -20.06
N LEU A 70 6.92 16.03 -18.81
CA LEU A 70 6.81 14.74 -18.12
C LEU A 70 5.87 13.78 -18.86
N ASP A 71 4.68 14.23 -19.28
CA ASP A 71 3.74 13.39 -20.02
C ASP A 71 4.29 12.94 -21.39
N GLN A 72 5.02 13.82 -22.09
CA GLN A 72 5.53 13.54 -23.44
C GLN A 72 6.84 12.72 -23.46
N ASP A 73 7.77 13.00 -22.55
CA ASP A 73 9.17 12.56 -22.61
C ASP A 73 9.56 11.59 -21.47
N LEU A 74 8.86 11.60 -20.32
CA LEU A 74 9.07 10.60 -19.25
C LEU A 74 8.06 9.45 -19.31
N PHE A 75 6.76 9.77 -19.23
CA PHE A 75 5.68 8.78 -19.33
C PHE A 75 5.37 8.39 -20.78
N CYS A 76 5.83 9.21 -21.74
CA CYS A 76 5.66 9.03 -23.18
C CYS A 76 4.24 8.71 -23.63
N LEU A 77 3.25 9.40 -23.06
CA LEU A 77 1.83 9.16 -23.30
C LEU A 77 1.44 9.34 -24.77
N GLY A 78 0.42 8.59 -25.18
CA GLY A 78 -0.18 8.61 -26.50
C GLY A 78 -1.11 9.82 -26.74
N PRO A 79 -1.65 9.96 -27.96
CA PRO A 79 -2.62 11.01 -28.26
C PRO A 79 -3.94 10.86 -27.48
N ASP A 80 -4.23 9.67 -26.97
CA ASP A 80 -5.37 9.37 -26.09
C ASP A 80 -5.17 9.84 -24.63
N ARG A 81 -3.94 10.24 -24.26
CA ARG A 81 -3.47 10.54 -22.90
C ARG A 81 -3.66 9.42 -21.86
N ARG A 82 -3.97 8.20 -22.29
CA ARG A 82 -4.27 7.03 -21.45
C ARG A 82 -3.22 5.95 -21.54
N THR A 83 -2.73 5.69 -22.75
CA THR A 83 -1.72 4.67 -23.02
C THR A 83 -0.34 5.29 -23.14
N THR A 84 0.72 4.54 -22.83
CA THR A 84 2.10 4.95 -23.14
C THR A 84 2.51 4.44 -24.51
N ARG A 85 3.31 5.23 -25.23
CA ARG A 85 3.92 4.87 -26.52
C ARG A 85 5.10 3.90 -26.35
N LEU A 86 5.53 3.61 -25.12
CA LEU A 86 6.66 2.74 -24.81
C LEU A 86 6.30 1.26 -24.95
N SER A 87 7.17 0.49 -25.62
CA SER A 87 7.08 -0.98 -25.66
C SER A 87 7.21 -1.58 -24.24
N PRO A 88 6.82 -2.85 -24.00
CA PRO A 88 6.95 -3.47 -22.67
C PRO A 88 8.39 -3.45 -22.12
N ILE A 89 9.40 -3.59 -22.99
CA ILE A 89 10.82 -3.53 -22.63
C ILE A 89 11.22 -2.09 -22.24
N GLN A 90 10.74 -1.09 -22.98
CA GLN A 90 10.96 0.33 -22.63
C GLN A 90 10.22 0.71 -21.33
N GLN A 91 9.03 0.16 -21.07
CA GLN A 91 8.31 0.35 -19.81
C GLN A 91 9.09 -0.24 -18.63
N LEU A 92 9.62 -1.46 -18.75
CA LEU A 92 10.50 -2.05 -17.73
C LEU A 92 11.73 -1.16 -17.49
N LYS A 93 12.37 -0.69 -18.57
CA LYS A 93 13.55 0.18 -18.45
C LYS A 93 13.23 1.56 -17.85
N LEU A 94 12.01 2.07 -18.03
CA LEU A 94 11.52 3.28 -17.35
C LEU A 94 11.35 3.02 -15.84
N LEU A 95 10.86 1.84 -15.44
CA LEU A 95 10.74 1.46 -14.04
C LEU A 95 12.11 1.34 -13.37
N GLU A 96 13.08 0.67 -14.00
CA GLU A 96 14.48 0.61 -13.53
C GLU A 96 15.10 2.01 -13.36
N LEU A 97 14.90 2.88 -14.35
CA LEU A 97 15.41 4.26 -14.38
C LEU A 97 14.79 5.10 -13.25
N LEU A 98 13.49 4.93 -12.96
CA LEU A 98 12.84 5.60 -11.85
C LEU A 98 13.28 5.03 -10.48
N CYS A 99 13.43 3.71 -10.33
CA CYS A 99 13.99 3.12 -9.10
C CYS A 99 15.41 3.65 -8.83
N SER A 100 16.27 3.69 -9.86
CA SER A 100 17.63 4.25 -9.76
C SER A 100 17.59 5.72 -9.34
N PHE A 101 16.73 6.52 -9.97
CA PHE A 101 16.54 7.93 -9.64
C PHE A 101 16.11 8.14 -8.18
N PHE A 102 15.08 7.45 -7.69
CA PHE A 102 14.66 7.60 -6.29
C PHE A 102 15.70 7.07 -5.28
N GLN A 103 16.53 6.10 -5.67
CA GLN A 103 17.67 5.65 -4.87
C GLN A 103 18.77 6.72 -4.78
N GLU A 104 19.16 7.35 -5.91
CA GLU A 104 20.08 8.49 -5.95
C GLU A 104 19.57 9.72 -5.18
N LYS A 105 18.27 9.80 -4.91
CA LYS A 105 17.63 10.90 -4.15
C LYS A 105 17.40 10.54 -2.68
N CYS A 106 17.77 9.35 -2.20
CA CYS A 106 17.47 8.87 -0.85
C CYS A 106 17.85 9.89 0.24
N GLU A 107 19.10 10.37 0.19
CA GLU A 107 19.70 11.35 1.12
C GLU A 107 19.08 12.75 1.05
N GLU A 108 18.32 13.09 -0.01
CA GLU A 108 17.66 14.39 -0.13
C GLU A 108 16.40 14.50 0.77
N GLY A 109 16.02 13.42 1.47
CA GLY A 109 15.08 13.45 2.60
C GLY A 109 13.73 14.10 2.25
N ARG A 110 13.37 15.20 2.92
CA ARG A 110 12.11 15.92 2.64
C ARG A 110 12.03 16.51 1.22
N GLN A 111 13.17 16.75 0.55
CA GLN A 111 13.18 17.18 -0.85
C GLN A 111 12.87 16.02 -1.81
N ARG A 112 13.17 14.77 -1.45
CA ARG A 112 12.83 13.57 -2.25
C ARG A 112 11.31 13.45 -2.47
N TYR A 113 10.51 13.68 -1.45
CA TYR A 113 9.04 13.69 -1.56
C TYR A 113 8.53 14.76 -2.56
N ALA A 114 9.23 15.90 -2.71
CA ALA A 114 8.88 16.90 -3.72
C ALA A 114 9.16 16.42 -5.16
N PHE A 115 10.14 15.54 -5.39
CA PHE A 115 10.29 14.85 -6.68
C PHE A 115 9.14 13.88 -6.91
N PHE A 116 8.74 13.11 -5.89
CA PHE A 116 7.59 12.20 -5.98
C PHE A 116 6.30 12.94 -6.35
N GLU A 117 5.95 14.01 -5.62
CA GLU A 117 4.75 14.80 -5.90
C GLU A 117 4.81 15.43 -7.29
N LEU A 118 5.96 15.96 -7.70
CA LEU A 118 6.11 16.62 -9.00
C LEU A 118 6.03 15.63 -10.19
N ILE A 119 6.45 14.37 -9.98
CA ILE A 119 6.41 13.30 -11.00
C ILE A 119 5.03 12.62 -11.06
N PHE A 120 4.42 12.24 -9.93
CA PHE A 120 3.18 11.43 -9.91
C PHE A 120 1.92 12.22 -9.57
N CYS A 121 1.99 13.16 -8.62
CA CYS A 121 0.85 13.94 -8.13
C CYS A 121 0.58 15.22 -8.94
N GLY A 122 1.54 15.70 -9.74
CA GLY A 122 1.47 16.94 -10.53
C GLY A 122 0.35 17.03 -11.57
N ARG A 123 -0.49 15.99 -11.71
CA ARG A 123 -1.68 15.93 -12.56
C ARG A 123 -2.98 15.60 -11.78
N GLU A 124 -3.00 15.67 -10.44
CA GLU A 124 -4.17 15.29 -9.59
C GLU A 124 -5.53 15.93 -10.02
N GLY A 125 -5.53 17.08 -10.68
CA GLY A 125 -6.74 17.73 -11.24
C GLY A 125 -7.16 17.26 -12.65
N GLU A 126 -6.35 16.44 -13.32
CA GLU A 126 -6.58 15.93 -14.68
C GLU A 126 -6.66 14.40 -14.65
N THR A 127 -7.81 13.86 -14.20
CA THR A 127 -8.05 12.44 -13.87
C THR A 127 -7.35 11.45 -14.80
N VAL A 128 -7.53 11.59 -16.12
CA VAL A 128 -6.96 10.67 -17.13
C VAL A 128 -5.42 10.64 -17.11
N LEU A 129 -4.78 11.81 -16.97
CA LEU A 129 -3.33 11.90 -16.89
C LEU A 129 -2.80 11.43 -15.53
N HIS A 130 -3.53 11.72 -14.45
CA HIS A 130 -3.19 11.20 -13.13
C HIS A 130 -3.25 9.67 -13.09
N GLU A 131 -4.34 9.07 -13.56
CA GLU A 131 -4.51 7.62 -13.63
C GLU A 131 -3.43 6.93 -14.47
N ALA A 132 -3.02 7.52 -15.61
CA ALA A 132 -1.92 6.99 -16.41
C ALA A 132 -0.57 6.98 -15.64
N ARG A 133 -0.30 8.02 -14.84
CA ARG A 133 0.91 8.11 -14.01
C ARG A 133 0.87 7.21 -12.77
N ILE A 134 -0.28 7.14 -12.09
CA ILE A 134 -0.48 6.23 -10.96
C ILE A 134 -0.44 4.77 -11.42
N GLY A 135 -0.94 4.46 -12.63
CA GLY A 135 -0.79 3.15 -13.26
C GLY A 135 0.66 2.72 -13.53
N LEU A 136 1.60 3.67 -13.70
CA LEU A 136 3.04 3.38 -13.69
C LEU A 136 3.55 3.22 -12.25
N LEU A 137 3.15 4.10 -11.32
CA LEU A 137 3.56 4.05 -9.92
C LEU A 137 3.22 2.71 -9.25
N VAL A 138 2.02 2.18 -9.49
CA VAL A 138 1.57 0.86 -8.98
C VAL A 138 2.52 -0.27 -9.40
N LYS A 139 3.02 -0.24 -10.66
CA LYS A 139 4.05 -1.18 -11.14
C LYS A 139 5.41 -0.90 -10.48
N LEU A 140 5.77 0.38 -10.33
CA LEU A 140 7.02 0.82 -9.74
C LEU A 140 7.14 0.40 -8.26
N CYS A 141 6.06 0.46 -7.49
CA CYS A 141 6.01 -0.08 -6.12
C CYS A 141 6.35 -1.57 -6.06
N SER A 142 5.96 -2.35 -7.08
CA SER A 142 6.29 -3.78 -7.15
C SER A 142 7.76 -4.00 -7.50
N LEU A 143 8.32 -3.22 -8.44
CA LEU A 143 9.75 -3.30 -8.74
C LEU A 143 10.62 -2.81 -7.56
N ALA A 144 10.18 -1.79 -6.82
CA ALA A 144 10.88 -1.21 -5.68
C ALA A 144 11.00 -2.17 -4.46
N VAL A 145 10.30 -3.30 -4.46
CA VAL A 145 10.44 -4.40 -3.49
C VAL A 145 11.49 -5.44 -3.93
N GLN A 146 11.54 -5.79 -5.23
CA GLN A 146 12.58 -6.70 -5.76
C GLN A 146 13.94 -6.03 -5.94
N TYR A 147 13.92 -4.76 -6.35
CA TYR A 147 15.08 -3.88 -6.42
C TYR A 147 14.91 -2.83 -5.32
N PRO A 148 15.54 -2.98 -4.15
CA PRO A 148 15.06 -2.46 -2.86
C PRO A 148 15.16 -0.92 -2.69
N CYS A 149 14.38 -0.21 -3.50
CA CYS A 149 14.18 1.24 -3.48
C CYS A 149 13.10 1.59 -2.46
N HIS A 150 13.26 1.12 -1.22
CA HIS A 150 12.24 1.28 -0.16
C HIS A 150 12.05 2.75 0.24
N SER A 151 13.00 3.62 -0.11
CA SER A 151 12.85 5.08 -0.08
C SER A 151 11.56 5.52 -0.80
N LEU A 152 11.32 5.04 -2.03
CA LEU A 152 10.10 5.33 -2.80
C LEU A 152 8.84 4.83 -2.07
N LEU A 153 8.89 3.69 -1.39
CA LEU A 153 7.75 3.17 -0.64
C LEU A 153 7.36 4.10 0.54
N VAL A 154 8.33 4.84 1.11
CA VAL A 154 8.06 5.92 2.08
C VAL A 154 7.39 7.12 1.42
N ASP A 155 7.80 7.53 0.21
CA ASP A 155 7.10 8.62 -0.50
C ASP A 155 5.66 8.23 -0.86
N VAL A 156 5.47 6.99 -1.32
CA VAL A 156 4.15 6.42 -1.61
C VAL A 156 3.28 6.40 -0.36
N SER A 157 3.79 5.93 0.79
CA SER A 157 3.00 5.89 2.03
C SER A 157 2.65 7.28 2.57
N LEU A 158 3.52 8.27 2.41
CA LEU A 158 3.21 9.68 2.71
C LEU A 158 2.07 10.20 1.82
N TRP A 159 2.08 9.90 0.52
CA TRP A 159 1.00 10.27 -0.39
C TRP A 159 -0.31 9.52 -0.10
N LEU A 160 -0.26 8.22 0.20
CA LEU A 160 -1.44 7.44 0.59
C LEU A 160 -2.08 7.98 1.88
N ASN A 161 -1.28 8.42 2.85
CA ASN A 161 -1.78 9.12 4.04
C ASN A 161 -2.40 10.50 3.72
N LYS A 162 -1.82 11.24 2.75
CA LYS A 162 -2.33 12.55 2.28
C LYS A 162 -3.68 12.45 1.57
N ILE A 163 -3.89 11.45 0.72
CA ILE A 163 -5.15 11.26 -0.03
C ILE A 163 -6.22 10.48 0.75
N GLY A 164 -5.80 9.70 1.75
CA GLY A 164 -6.67 8.87 2.57
C GLY A 164 -7.25 7.65 1.84
N LEU A 165 -7.88 6.76 2.62
CA LEU A 165 -8.42 5.48 2.14
C LEU A 165 -9.68 5.60 1.27
N VAL A 166 -10.18 6.81 1.04
CA VAL A 166 -11.35 7.10 0.17
C VAL A 166 -11.01 6.95 -1.31
N LYS A 167 -9.73 7.05 -1.69
CA LYS A 167 -9.29 6.87 -3.09
C LYS A 167 -8.89 5.41 -3.34
N PRO A 168 -9.31 4.79 -4.45
CA PRO A 168 -9.01 3.38 -4.75
C PRO A 168 -7.52 3.11 -4.94
N TYR A 169 -6.69 4.13 -5.17
CA TYR A 169 -5.24 4.00 -5.37
C TYR A 169 -4.52 3.32 -4.19
N ALA A 170 -4.97 3.54 -2.95
CA ALA A 170 -4.37 2.88 -1.77
C ALA A 170 -4.54 1.36 -1.87
N SER A 171 -5.78 0.90 -2.09
CA SER A 171 -6.09 -0.51 -2.29
C SER A 171 -5.46 -1.06 -3.57
N GLN A 172 -5.37 -0.28 -4.65
CA GLN A 172 -4.76 -0.71 -5.91
C GLN A 172 -3.27 -0.97 -5.79
N VAL A 173 -2.50 -0.04 -5.18
CA VAL A 173 -1.06 -0.20 -4.94
C VAL A 173 -0.80 -1.45 -4.11
N VAL A 174 -1.51 -1.60 -2.98
CA VAL A 174 -1.32 -2.74 -2.08
C VAL A 174 -1.77 -4.06 -2.71
N ALA A 175 -2.94 -4.09 -3.38
CA ALA A 175 -3.43 -5.29 -4.04
C ALA A 175 -2.48 -5.77 -5.14
N THR A 176 -1.86 -4.87 -5.91
CA THR A 176 -0.87 -5.25 -6.93
C THR A 176 0.42 -5.80 -6.32
N VAL A 177 0.87 -5.29 -5.17
CA VAL A 177 1.99 -5.89 -4.43
C VAL A 177 1.61 -7.29 -3.93
N VAL A 178 0.44 -7.45 -3.30
CA VAL A 178 -0.04 -8.77 -2.83
C VAL A 178 -0.24 -9.76 -3.99
N GLU A 179 -0.68 -9.30 -5.16
CA GLU A 179 -0.78 -10.10 -6.40
C GLU A 179 0.59 -10.65 -6.83
N HIS A 180 1.58 -9.77 -7.00
CA HIS A 180 2.89 -10.14 -7.54
C HIS A 180 3.73 -11.00 -6.58
N PHE A 181 3.59 -10.80 -5.27
CA PHE A 181 4.45 -11.42 -4.27
C PHE A 181 3.79 -12.56 -3.48
N CYS A 182 2.49 -12.46 -3.18
CA CYS A 182 1.83 -13.34 -2.20
C CYS A 182 0.82 -14.32 -2.80
N LYS A 183 0.43 -14.21 -4.08
CA LYS A 183 -0.52 -15.14 -4.71
C LYS A 183 0.11 -16.32 -5.46
N GLN A 184 1.44 -16.39 -5.54
CA GLN A 184 2.10 -17.58 -6.10
C GLN A 184 1.92 -18.80 -5.17
N PRO A 185 1.60 -20.00 -5.69
CA PRO A 185 1.48 -21.19 -4.86
C PRO A 185 2.80 -21.55 -4.15
N LEU A 186 2.71 -21.94 -2.88
CA LEU A 186 3.81 -22.60 -2.17
C LEU A 186 3.98 -24.02 -2.73
N THR A 187 4.90 -24.21 -3.67
CA THR A 187 5.31 -25.52 -4.17
C THR A 187 6.24 -26.22 -3.18
N SER A 188 6.02 -27.51 -2.93
CA SER A 188 6.73 -28.32 -1.92
C SER A 188 8.23 -28.54 -2.16
N GLY A 189 8.78 -28.04 -3.28
CA GLY A 189 10.21 -28.06 -3.58
C GLY A 189 10.94 -26.73 -3.34
N ASN A 190 10.23 -25.64 -3.02
CA ASN A 190 10.84 -24.33 -2.81
C ASN A 190 11.06 -24.09 -1.31
N SER A 191 12.27 -23.66 -0.95
CA SER A 191 12.55 -23.13 0.38
C SER A 191 11.81 -21.80 0.63
N GLN A 192 11.67 -21.42 1.91
CA GLN A 192 11.09 -20.13 2.29
C GLN A 192 11.89 -18.93 1.76
N GLU A 193 13.18 -19.12 1.46
CA GLU A 193 14.10 -18.11 0.92
C GLU A 193 13.90 -17.91 -0.60
N GLU A 194 13.45 -18.94 -1.32
CA GLU A 194 13.19 -18.89 -2.77
C GLU A 194 11.79 -18.34 -3.12
N ALA A 195 10.90 -18.18 -2.13
CA ALA A 195 9.55 -17.70 -2.36
C ALA A 195 9.50 -16.16 -2.45
N LEU A 196 8.83 -15.61 -3.47
CA LEU A 196 8.89 -14.16 -3.78
C LEU A 196 8.46 -13.25 -2.62
N TYR A 197 7.56 -13.67 -1.75
CA TYR A 197 7.12 -12.85 -0.62
C TYR A 197 8.25 -12.54 0.39
N SER A 198 9.36 -13.26 0.38
CA SER A 198 10.54 -12.95 1.20
C SER A 198 11.11 -11.55 0.92
N TRP A 199 11.00 -11.05 -0.33
CA TRP A 199 11.39 -9.69 -0.70
C TRP A 199 10.61 -8.60 0.07
N LEU A 200 9.44 -8.92 0.64
CA LEU A 200 8.68 -7.99 1.47
C LEU A 200 9.20 -7.90 2.91
N TYR A 201 9.97 -8.87 3.41
CA TYR A 201 10.42 -8.87 4.81
C TYR A 201 11.11 -7.57 5.26
N PRO A 202 12.07 -6.98 4.51
CA PRO A 202 12.75 -5.75 4.96
C PRO A 202 11.83 -4.51 5.00
N VAL A 203 10.73 -4.52 4.24
CA VAL A 203 9.86 -3.34 4.03
C VAL A 203 9.28 -2.81 5.35
N ALA A 204 8.97 -3.68 6.32
CA ALA A 204 8.48 -3.24 7.64
C ALA A 204 9.54 -2.51 8.49
N THR A 205 10.83 -2.68 8.20
CA THR A 205 11.91 -1.95 8.88
C THR A 205 12.30 -0.65 8.16
N THR A 206 12.23 -0.65 6.82
CA THR A 206 12.68 0.48 5.98
C THR A 206 11.56 1.42 5.53
N ALA A 207 10.31 0.96 5.52
CA ALA A 207 9.12 1.72 5.17
C ALA A 207 7.89 1.22 5.99
N PRO A 208 7.92 1.31 7.34
CA PRO A 208 6.86 0.80 8.21
C PRO A 208 5.48 1.40 7.91
N GLU A 209 5.43 2.65 7.43
CA GLU A 209 4.20 3.27 6.94
C GLU A 209 3.58 2.52 5.75
N PHE A 210 4.40 2.01 4.82
CA PHE A 210 3.92 1.22 3.69
C PHE A 210 3.50 -0.19 4.14
N ALA A 211 4.29 -0.83 5.00
CA ALA A 211 3.96 -2.13 5.58
C ALA A 211 2.61 -2.10 6.31
N ALA A 212 2.29 -1.02 7.02
CA ALA A 212 0.99 -0.85 7.69
C ALA A 212 -0.20 -0.85 6.70
N PHE A 213 -0.09 -0.24 5.51
CA PHE A 213 -1.13 -0.36 4.48
C PHE A 213 -1.29 -1.81 3.98
N VAL A 214 -0.19 -2.57 3.89
CA VAL A 214 -0.19 -3.99 3.50
C VAL A 214 -0.74 -4.90 4.62
N VAL A 215 -0.65 -4.52 5.89
CA VAL A 215 -1.34 -5.19 7.00
C VAL A 215 -2.85 -4.88 6.97
N VAL A 216 -3.22 -3.61 6.78
CA VAL A 216 -4.61 -3.15 6.91
C VAL A 216 -5.50 -3.57 5.74
N LEU A 217 -5.12 -3.21 4.51
CA LEU A 217 -6.05 -3.23 3.37
C LEU A 217 -6.40 -4.63 2.85
N PRO A 218 -5.48 -5.60 2.74
CA PRO A 218 -5.82 -6.96 2.32
C PRO A 218 -6.58 -7.73 3.41
N LEU A 219 -6.21 -7.53 4.68
CA LEU A 219 -6.70 -8.35 5.79
C LEU A 219 -7.99 -7.82 6.42
N ARG A 220 -8.57 -6.72 5.93
CA ARG A 220 -9.91 -6.27 6.35
C ARG A 220 -11.05 -7.02 5.65
N ASP A 221 -10.92 -7.23 4.33
CA ASP A 221 -11.97 -7.79 3.47
C ASP A 221 -11.78 -9.29 3.17
N SER A 222 -10.56 -9.83 3.37
CA SER A 222 -10.22 -11.18 2.94
C SER A 222 -10.60 -12.25 3.97
N ARG A 223 -11.57 -13.11 3.61
CA ARG A 223 -11.91 -14.33 4.37
C ARG A 223 -10.74 -15.31 4.38
N ASP A 224 -10.16 -15.56 3.20
CA ASP A 224 -9.17 -16.60 2.96
C ASP A 224 -7.93 -15.96 2.29
N PRO A 225 -7.10 -15.21 3.04
CA PRO A 225 -5.94 -14.51 2.50
C PRO A 225 -4.85 -15.50 2.06
N PRO A 226 -4.03 -15.16 1.05
CA PRO A 226 -2.94 -16.03 0.62
C PRO A 226 -1.96 -16.30 1.76
N ILE A 227 -1.60 -17.57 1.99
CA ILE A 227 -0.74 -17.98 3.11
C ILE A 227 0.63 -17.29 3.11
N ALA A 228 1.16 -16.92 1.93
CA ALA A 228 2.37 -16.11 1.79
C ALA A 228 2.21 -14.68 2.34
N LEU A 229 1.04 -14.06 2.23
CA LEU A 229 0.77 -12.78 2.90
C LEU A 229 0.76 -12.94 4.42
N ILE A 230 0.19 -14.04 4.92
CA ILE A 230 0.22 -14.36 6.35
C ILE A 230 1.65 -14.62 6.83
N ALA A 231 2.51 -15.25 6.02
CA ALA A 231 3.94 -15.41 6.34
C ALA A 231 4.69 -14.06 6.41
N VAL A 232 4.41 -13.12 5.49
CA VAL A 232 4.96 -11.75 5.54
C VAL A 232 4.53 -11.01 6.80
N VAL A 233 3.23 -11.02 7.11
CA VAL A 233 2.73 -10.33 8.31
C VAL A 233 3.19 -11.04 9.59
N ALA A 234 3.30 -12.37 9.61
CA ALA A 234 3.86 -13.13 10.73
C ALA A 234 5.32 -12.76 11.02
N GLU A 235 6.15 -12.62 9.98
CA GLU A 235 7.51 -12.11 10.12
C GLU A 235 7.51 -10.67 10.66
N TRP A 236 6.79 -9.77 10.01
CA TRP A 236 6.72 -8.35 10.40
C TRP A 236 6.20 -8.13 11.83
N LEU A 237 5.23 -8.91 12.30
CA LEU A 237 4.71 -8.82 13.66
C LEU A 237 5.68 -9.42 14.70
N CYS A 238 6.64 -10.25 14.30
CA CYS A 238 7.73 -10.72 15.15
C CYS A 238 8.93 -9.76 15.17
N SER A 239 9.41 -9.29 14.02
CA SER A 239 10.66 -8.50 13.91
C SER A 239 10.47 -6.98 13.84
N ALA A 240 9.28 -6.48 13.49
CA ALA A 240 9.00 -5.06 13.25
C ALA A 240 7.70 -4.56 13.93
N SER A 241 7.28 -5.21 15.01
CA SER A 241 6.03 -4.90 15.74
C SER A 241 5.93 -3.45 16.22
N LYS A 242 6.96 -2.91 16.88
CA LYS A 242 6.95 -1.53 17.40
C LYS A 242 6.85 -0.46 16.29
N PRO A 243 7.63 -0.51 15.19
CA PRO A 243 7.41 0.36 14.03
C PRO A 243 5.98 0.30 13.47
N ILE A 244 5.43 -0.90 13.27
CA ILE A 244 4.08 -1.07 12.70
C ILE A 244 3.01 -0.55 13.66
N ALA A 245 3.09 -0.85 14.96
CA ALA A 245 2.18 -0.30 15.97
C ALA A 245 2.25 1.24 16.02
N SER A 246 3.47 1.80 16.03
CA SER A 246 3.71 3.25 15.95
C SER A 246 3.02 3.91 14.76
N THR A 247 2.99 3.26 13.59
CA THR A 247 2.23 3.74 12.43
C THR A 247 0.72 3.57 12.62
N LEU A 248 0.26 2.37 12.98
CA LEU A 248 -1.17 2.04 13.07
C LEU A 248 -1.90 2.79 14.19
N LEU A 249 -1.17 3.43 15.11
CA LEU A 249 -1.70 4.39 16.10
C LEU A 249 -1.96 5.80 15.52
N ARG A 250 -1.70 6.05 14.23
CA ARG A 250 -1.79 7.38 13.60
C ARG A 250 -2.82 7.43 12.46
N GLY A 251 -3.50 8.56 12.35
CA GLY A 251 -4.36 8.91 11.21
C GLY A 251 -5.55 7.98 11.00
N GLU A 252 -6.08 7.97 9.78
CA GLU A 252 -7.28 7.19 9.42
C GLU A 252 -7.02 5.66 9.37
N LEU A 253 -5.76 5.25 9.19
CA LEU A 253 -5.36 3.83 9.26
C LEU A 253 -5.75 3.20 10.62
N ASN A 254 -5.66 3.95 11.72
CA ASN A 254 -6.03 3.46 13.04
C ASN A 254 -7.49 3.00 13.12
N LYS A 255 -8.41 3.77 12.53
CA LYS A 255 -9.85 3.50 12.60
C LYS A 255 -10.20 2.23 11.82
N VAL A 256 -9.72 2.13 10.58
CA VAL A 256 -9.93 0.96 9.70
C VAL A 256 -9.25 -0.28 10.27
N PHE A 257 -8.05 -0.13 10.84
CA PHE A 257 -7.36 -1.24 11.51
C PHE A 257 -8.16 -1.79 12.68
N LEU A 258 -8.62 -0.92 13.60
CA LEU A 258 -9.35 -1.36 14.80
C LEU A 258 -10.78 -1.86 14.52
N ALA A 259 -11.45 -1.31 13.50
CA ALA A 259 -12.84 -1.67 13.18
C ALA A 259 -12.96 -2.85 12.19
N GLU A 260 -12.06 -2.96 11.23
CA GLU A 260 -12.19 -3.90 10.10
C GLU A 260 -11.04 -4.93 10.07
N SER A 261 -9.78 -4.49 10.05
CA SER A 261 -8.63 -5.41 9.87
C SER A 261 -8.33 -6.29 11.07
N PHE A 262 -8.26 -5.72 12.27
CA PHE A 262 -7.80 -6.43 13.46
C PHE A 262 -8.77 -7.54 13.91
N PRO A 263 -10.11 -7.36 13.90
CA PRO A 263 -11.05 -8.45 14.15
C PRO A 263 -10.86 -9.64 13.20
N ASN A 264 -10.64 -9.38 11.92
CA ASN A 264 -10.40 -10.43 10.93
C ASN A 264 -9.01 -11.08 11.08
N ILE A 265 -7.98 -10.31 11.46
CA ILE A 265 -6.65 -10.82 11.82
C ILE A 265 -6.71 -11.79 13.01
N ILE A 266 -7.47 -11.46 14.06
CA ILE A 266 -7.71 -12.36 15.20
C ILE A 266 -8.45 -13.62 14.75
N ARG A 267 -9.49 -13.48 13.91
CA ARG A 267 -10.17 -14.64 13.30
C ARG A 267 -9.19 -15.53 12.53
N ILE A 268 -8.30 -14.98 11.71
CA ILE A 268 -7.32 -15.75 10.92
C ILE A 268 -6.34 -16.51 11.83
N ALA A 269 -5.82 -15.88 12.89
CA ALA A 269 -4.89 -16.54 13.82
C ALA A 269 -5.54 -17.65 14.65
N CYS A 270 -6.79 -17.45 15.07
CA CYS A 270 -7.57 -18.45 15.79
C CYS A 270 -8.29 -19.45 14.85
N SER A 271 -8.19 -19.27 13.53
CA SER A 271 -8.62 -20.27 12.56
C SER A 271 -7.63 -21.43 12.57
N SER A 272 -8.12 -22.61 12.93
CA SER A 272 -7.31 -23.83 12.85
C SER A 272 -7.11 -24.27 11.40
N SER A 273 -5.99 -24.95 11.15
CA SER A 273 -5.69 -25.67 9.90
C SER A 273 -5.79 -27.17 10.22
N PRO A 274 -6.88 -27.87 9.86
CA PRO A 274 -7.12 -29.21 10.37
C PRO A 274 -7.67 -30.16 9.29
N ASN A 275 -6.94 -30.27 8.19
CA ASN A 275 -7.03 -31.45 7.33
C ASN A 275 -5.77 -32.28 7.54
N GLU A 276 -5.86 -33.60 7.47
CA GLU A 276 -4.67 -34.49 7.44
C GLU A 276 -3.79 -34.25 6.20
N ASN A 277 -4.28 -33.45 5.24
CA ASN A 277 -3.59 -32.95 4.06
C ASN A 277 -3.04 -31.51 4.20
N SER A 278 -3.03 -30.95 5.41
CA SER A 278 -2.35 -29.67 5.69
C SER A 278 -0.83 -29.83 5.51
N SER A 279 -0.18 -28.83 4.94
CA SER A 279 1.28 -28.83 4.80
C SER A 279 1.89 -28.29 6.10
N PRO A 280 2.88 -28.95 6.72
CA PRO A 280 3.50 -28.48 7.96
C PRO A 280 4.04 -27.04 7.89
N LEU A 281 4.39 -26.56 6.69
CA LEU A 281 4.78 -25.17 6.43
C LEU A 281 3.63 -24.18 6.67
N VAL A 282 2.38 -24.55 6.36
CA VAL A 282 1.19 -23.73 6.63
C VAL A 282 0.97 -23.62 8.13
N ASP A 283 1.11 -24.72 8.86
CA ASP A 283 0.85 -24.76 10.30
C ASP A 283 1.95 -24.03 11.10
N ASP A 284 3.21 -24.09 10.65
CA ASP A 284 4.29 -23.23 11.16
C ASP A 284 4.01 -21.75 10.90
N ILE A 285 3.64 -21.36 9.66
CA ILE A 285 3.29 -19.97 9.32
C ILE A 285 2.16 -19.45 10.20
N ILE A 286 1.11 -20.25 10.46
CA ILE A 286 -0.01 -19.87 11.33
C ILE A 286 0.41 -19.80 12.81
N CYS A 287 1.26 -20.71 13.30
CA CYS A 287 1.81 -20.63 14.65
C CYS A 287 2.73 -19.40 14.84
N LYS A 288 3.55 -19.08 13.84
CA LYS A 288 4.37 -17.86 13.80
C LYS A 288 3.50 -16.59 13.74
N PHE A 289 2.39 -16.61 12.97
CA PHE A 289 1.44 -15.50 12.89
C PHE A 289 0.76 -15.22 14.24
N HIS A 290 0.28 -16.27 14.91
CA HIS A 290 -0.26 -16.16 16.27
C HIS A 290 0.78 -15.61 17.26
N THR A 291 2.00 -16.15 17.24
CA THR A 291 3.12 -15.68 18.09
C THR A 291 3.46 -14.20 17.82
N GLY A 292 3.48 -13.79 16.55
CA GLY A 292 3.64 -12.40 16.15
C GLY A 292 2.53 -11.49 16.67
N LEU A 293 1.28 -11.94 16.72
CA LEU A 293 0.18 -11.17 17.31
C LEU A 293 0.32 -11.00 18.83
N LEU A 294 0.80 -11.99 19.55
CA LEU A 294 1.14 -11.86 20.97
C LEU A 294 2.22 -10.78 21.18
N HIS A 295 3.29 -10.80 20.36
CA HIS A 295 4.33 -9.76 20.35
C HIS A 295 3.78 -8.38 19.93
N PHE A 296 2.82 -8.33 19.01
CA PHE A 296 2.22 -7.08 18.55
C PHE A 296 1.31 -6.44 19.60
N ILE A 297 0.53 -7.21 20.37
CA ILE A 297 -0.27 -6.65 21.48
C ILE A 297 0.65 -6.04 22.54
N LEU A 298 1.78 -6.69 22.85
CA LEU A 298 2.81 -6.14 23.75
C LEU A 298 3.43 -4.84 23.20
N ALA A 299 3.79 -4.81 21.92
CA ALA A 299 4.31 -3.61 21.26
C ALA A 299 3.28 -2.47 21.17
N TRP A 300 1.99 -2.80 21.00
CA TRP A 300 0.90 -1.84 21.00
C TRP A 300 0.69 -1.21 22.37
N ALA A 301 0.79 -1.99 23.45
CA ALA A 301 0.71 -1.47 24.81
C ALA A 301 1.84 -0.47 25.13
N ASP A 302 3.06 -0.81 24.73
CA ASP A 302 4.28 -0.02 24.92
C ASP A 302 4.24 1.33 24.17
N VAL A 303 3.74 1.35 22.91
CA VAL A 303 3.71 2.55 22.06
C VAL A 303 2.38 3.32 22.17
N GLY A 304 1.29 2.63 22.52
CA GLY A 304 -0.09 3.11 22.40
C GLY A 304 -0.88 3.08 23.69
N ALA A 305 -0.26 3.41 24.83
CA ALA A 305 -0.72 3.19 26.21
C ALA A 305 -2.20 3.53 26.58
N ASN A 306 -2.92 4.32 25.77
CA ASN A 306 -4.34 4.65 25.98
C ASN A 306 -5.28 4.14 24.86
N VAL A 307 -4.75 3.61 23.75
CA VAL A 307 -5.54 3.17 22.60
C VAL A 307 -5.83 1.68 22.73
N LYS A 308 -7.12 1.35 22.79
CA LYS A 308 -7.61 -0.01 22.94
C LYS A 308 -7.57 -0.75 21.61
N LEU A 309 -7.08 -1.99 21.65
CA LEU A 309 -6.80 -2.82 20.46
C LEU A 309 -7.87 -3.91 20.25
N LEU A 310 -8.35 -4.50 21.35
CA LEU A 310 -9.24 -5.68 21.31
C LEU A 310 -10.54 -5.40 22.08
N ASN A 311 -11.67 -5.85 21.55
CA ASN A 311 -12.99 -5.66 22.17
C ASN A 311 -13.74 -6.98 22.38
N ASP A 312 -14.74 -6.95 23.26
CA ASP A 312 -15.55 -8.12 23.62
C ASP A 312 -16.32 -8.70 22.44
N THR A 313 -16.92 -7.86 21.61
CA THR A 313 -17.66 -8.25 20.40
C THR A 313 -16.78 -9.07 19.46
N THR A 314 -15.52 -8.66 19.25
CA THR A 314 -14.53 -9.40 18.45
C THR A 314 -14.23 -10.78 19.04
N ILE A 315 -14.01 -10.87 20.35
CA ILE A 315 -13.77 -12.16 21.00
C ILE A 315 -14.99 -13.08 20.86
N ILE A 316 -16.19 -12.55 21.10
CA ILE A 316 -17.46 -13.30 21.03
C ILE A 316 -17.67 -13.85 19.62
N THR A 317 -17.61 -13.01 18.58
CA THR A 317 -17.79 -13.45 17.19
C THR A 317 -16.73 -14.48 16.73
N VAL A 318 -15.48 -14.35 17.18
CA VAL A 318 -14.43 -15.33 16.84
C VAL A 318 -14.64 -16.64 17.63
N MET A 319 -15.05 -16.58 18.91
CA MET A 319 -15.39 -17.75 19.72
C MET A 319 -16.56 -18.53 19.13
N GLU A 320 -17.63 -17.83 18.71
CA GLU A 320 -18.81 -18.40 18.04
C GLU A 320 -18.45 -19.00 16.68
N SER A 321 -17.53 -18.40 15.92
CA SER A 321 -17.01 -18.95 14.65
C SER A 321 -16.18 -20.23 14.85
N ILE A 322 -15.44 -20.34 15.95
CA ILE A 322 -14.67 -21.55 16.30
C ILE A 322 -15.63 -22.64 16.79
N ALA A 323 -16.57 -22.30 17.68
CA ALA A 323 -17.57 -23.21 18.22
C ALA A 323 -18.44 -23.84 17.11
N SER A 324 -18.96 -23.02 16.18
CA SER A 324 -19.81 -23.46 15.07
C SER A 324 -19.09 -24.30 14.00
N SER A 325 -17.75 -24.35 14.04
CA SER A 325 -16.94 -25.26 13.20
C SER A 325 -16.77 -26.65 13.84
N GLY A 326 -17.01 -26.78 15.16
CA GLY A 326 -16.75 -27.99 15.93
C GLY A 326 -17.77 -29.11 15.75
N ALA A 327 -17.66 -29.87 14.65
CA ALA A 327 -18.19 -31.24 14.60
C ALA A 327 -17.32 -32.18 15.45
N ASP A 328 -17.85 -33.35 15.87
CA ASP A 328 -17.15 -34.31 16.76
C ASP A 328 -15.75 -34.73 16.24
N SER A 329 -15.54 -34.74 14.93
CA SER A 329 -14.26 -35.07 14.28
C SER A 329 -13.22 -33.93 14.32
N GLN A 330 -13.57 -32.73 14.79
CA GLN A 330 -12.71 -31.54 14.79
C GLN A 330 -12.39 -31.00 16.20
N MET A 331 -12.65 -31.78 17.26
CA MET A 331 -12.54 -31.34 18.66
C MET A 331 -11.17 -30.72 19.05
N GLU A 332 -10.04 -31.35 18.70
CA GLU A 332 -8.70 -30.82 19.01
C GLU A 332 -8.42 -29.52 18.23
N THR A 333 -9.05 -29.36 17.06
CA THR A 333 -8.93 -28.18 16.19
C THR A 333 -9.68 -26.99 16.81
N THR A 334 -10.87 -27.24 17.37
CA THR A 334 -11.68 -26.25 18.10
C THR A 334 -10.91 -25.78 19.33
N LYS A 335 -10.29 -26.73 20.05
CA LYS A 335 -9.43 -26.46 21.21
C LYS A 335 -8.22 -25.58 20.85
N ILE A 336 -7.45 -25.90 19.80
CA ILE A 336 -6.32 -25.06 19.35
C ILE A 336 -6.76 -23.62 19.03
N GLY A 337 -7.93 -23.44 18.38
CA GLY A 337 -8.49 -22.11 18.12
C GLY A 337 -8.85 -21.34 19.38
N LEU A 338 -9.45 -22.02 20.37
CA LEU A 338 -9.81 -21.46 21.67
C LEU A 338 -8.58 -21.15 22.54
N ASP A 339 -7.56 -22.00 22.55
CA ASP A 339 -6.28 -21.77 23.22
C ASP A 339 -5.62 -20.48 22.71
N ARG A 340 -5.56 -20.29 21.39
CA ARG A 340 -5.04 -19.06 20.78
C ARG A 340 -5.87 -17.83 21.14
N LEU A 341 -7.20 -17.93 21.05
CA LEU A 341 -8.11 -16.83 21.39
C LEU A 341 -8.00 -16.42 22.87
N ALA A 342 -7.87 -17.40 23.77
CA ALA A 342 -7.67 -17.17 25.20
C ALA A 342 -6.33 -16.48 25.48
N GLN A 343 -5.24 -16.91 24.84
CA GLN A 343 -3.92 -16.26 24.97
C GLN A 343 -3.94 -14.81 24.50
N LEU A 344 -4.58 -14.53 23.35
CA LEU A 344 -4.74 -13.17 22.81
C LEU A 344 -5.55 -12.28 23.77
N LEU A 345 -6.65 -12.79 24.33
CA LEU A 345 -7.43 -12.08 25.36
C LEU A 345 -6.63 -11.85 26.64
N GLN A 346 -5.90 -12.87 27.13
CA GLN A 346 -5.12 -12.79 28.37
C GLN A 346 -4.04 -11.70 28.29
N ILE A 347 -3.28 -11.65 27.19
CA ILE A 347 -2.27 -10.60 26.98
C ILE A 347 -2.96 -9.23 26.81
N ALA A 348 -4.06 -9.13 26.06
CA ALA A 348 -4.77 -7.86 25.88
C ALA A 348 -5.37 -7.30 27.19
N VAL A 349 -5.82 -8.16 28.11
CA VAL A 349 -6.26 -7.74 29.46
C VAL A 349 -5.05 -7.32 30.30
N ALA A 350 -4.02 -8.15 30.40
CA ALA A 350 -2.83 -7.87 31.21
C ALA A 350 -2.10 -6.58 30.79
N CYS A 351 -2.03 -6.33 29.48
CA CYS A 351 -1.42 -5.13 28.91
C CYS A 351 -2.37 -3.92 28.84
N LYS A 352 -3.58 -4.05 29.39
CA LYS A 352 -4.65 -3.03 29.41
C LYS A 352 -5.10 -2.54 28.01
N CYS A 353 -4.83 -3.30 26.96
CA CYS A 353 -5.28 -3.08 25.58
C CYS A 353 -6.73 -3.50 25.30
N PHE A 354 -7.36 -4.27 26.19
CA PHE A 354 -8.75 -4.72 26.06
C PHE A 354 -9.78 -3.63 26.41
N ASN A 355 -10.91 -3.62 25.67
CA ASN A 355 -12.06 -2.72 25.85
C ASN A 355 -13.39 -3.47 25.66
N GLY A 356 -14.00 -3.86 26.76
CA GLY A 356 -15.27 -4.59 26.77
C GLY A 356 -15.56 -5.17 28.15
N SER A 357 -16.63 -5.94 28.26
CA SER A 357 -16.98 -6.68 29.47
C SER A 357 -16.48 -8.12 29.39
N LEU A 358 -15.67 -8.52 30.39
CA LEU A 358 -15.29 -9.94 30.55
C LEU A 358 -16.52 -10.80 30.90
N ASP A 359 -17.52 -10.24 31.58
CA ASP A 359 -18.77 -10.95 31.89
C ASP A 359 -19.63 -11.19 30.64
N SER A 360 -19.59 -10.30 29.64
CA SER A 360 -20.25 -10.53 28.34
C SER A 360 -19.61 -11.70 27.59
N ILE A 361 -18.27 -11.77 27.57
CA ILE A 361 -17.54 -12.90 26.97
C ILE A 361 -17.83 -14.19 27.74
N LYS A 362 -17.81 -14.13 29.08
CA LYS A 362 -18.11 -15.26 29.98
C LYS A 362 -19.53 -15.80 29.77
N HIS A 363 -20.51 -14.93 29.57
CA HIS A 363 -21.89 -15.31 29.27
C HIS A 363 -22.00 -16.00 27.89
N SER A 364 -21.36 -15.46 26.84
CA SER A 364 -21.32 -16.11 25.52
C SER A 364 -20.66 -17.49 25.61
N TYR A 365 -19.46 -17.57 26.20
CA TYR A 365 -18.72 -18.81 26.46
C TYR A 365 -19.58 -19.87 27.21
N GLN A 366 -20.29 -19.47 28.26
CA GLN A 366 -21.22 -20.35 28.99
C GLN A 366 -22.40 -20.79 28.13
N SER A 367 -22.96 -19.90 27.30
CA SER A 367 -24.08 -20.23 26.40
C SER A 367 -23.72 -21.20 25.27
N LEU A 368 -22.44 -21.24 24.88
CA LEU A 368 -21.90 -22.21 23.91
C LEU A 368 -21.70 -23.61 24.51
N GLY A 369 -21.80 -23.77 25.84
CA GLY A 369 -21.64 -25.07 26.51
C GLY A 369 -20.21 -25.64 26.51
N ILE A 370 -19.22 -24.82 26.14
CA ILE A 370 -17.82 -25.23 25.99
C ILE A 370 -17.11 -25.22 27.34
N SER A 371 -16.27 -26.24 27.60
CA SER A 371 -15.34 -26.27 28.72
C SER A 371 -13.91 -26.13 28.23
N HIS A 372 -13.21 -25.10 28.70
CA HIS A 372 -11.85 -24.75 28.29
C HIS A 372 -11.06 -24.13 29.45
N ASP A 373 -9.87 -24.65 29.73
CA ASP A 373 -9.14 -24.32 30.96
C ASP A 373 -8.65 -22.87 30.98
N LEU A 374 -8.08 -22.37 29.88
CA LEU A 374 -7.55 -21.00 29.82
C LEU A 374 -8.65 -19.92 29.99
N PHE A 375 -9.84 -20.11 29.41
CA PHE A 375 -10.97 -19.19 29.63
C PHE A 375 -11.45 -19.24 31.08
N SER A 376 -11.53 -20.44 31.66
CA SER A 376 -11.89 -20.63 33.07
C SER A 376 -10.90 -19.95 34.03
N PHE A 377 -9.60 -19.95 33.70
CA PHE A 377 -8.56 -19.21 34.41
C PHE A 377 -8.70 -17.68 34.25
N ILE A 378 -8.94 -17.18 33.03
CA ILE A 378 -9.16 -15.75 32.76
C ILE A 378 -10.38 -15.22 33.54
N PHE A 379 -11.47 -15.98 33.63
CA PHE A 379 -12.70 -15.57 34.33
C PHE A 379 -12.69 -15.77 35.86
N THR A 380 -11.60 -16.30 36.42
CA THR A 380 -11.40 -16.48 37.87
C THR A 380 -10.22 -15.68 38.43
N THR A 381 -9.31 -15.21 37.58
CA THR A 381 -8.21 -14.30 37.97
C THR A 381 -8.73 -12.88 38.21
N PRO A 382 -8.49 -12.26 39.36
CA PRO A 382 -8.83 -10.85 39.59
C PRO A 382 -8.09 -9.91 38.63
N THR A 383 -8.81 -9.00 37.98
CA THR A 383 -8.22 -7.94 37.14
C THR A 383 -7.61 -6.82 38.00
N ALA A 384 -6.49 -6.24 37.52
CA ALA A 384 -5.66 -5.27 38.25
C ALA A 384 -5.35 -4.02 37.42
#